data_AF-A0A397FG25-F1
#
_entry.id   AF-A0A397FG25-F1
#
_cell.length_a   1.000
_cell.length_b   1.000
_cell.length_c   1.000
_cell.angle_alpha   90.00
_cell.angle_beta   90.00
_cell.angle_gamma   90.00
#
_symmetry.space_group_name_H-M   'P 1'
#
loop_
_entity.id
_entity.type
_entity.pdbx_description
1 polymer ?
#
loop_
_entity_poly.entity_id
_entity_poly.type
_entity_poly.pdbx_seq_one_letter_code
_entity_poly.pdbx_strand_id
1 'polypeptide(L)'
;GGPEKPQLYPTLTLDSKSYLNNRWKVSQVNIDTNLKLNGQPVERRKFDKSPHEANAYYCPSKNQITLPAGILQSPLFDGQFDAAQNFGAIGMLIGHEITHGFDNRGRNYDGDGNLKQWWSNATNTAFKTKSQCIIDQYANFVVKSDVNGSALGNVNGKISLGETIADNGGLKTSFRAYHEYLKEFPSQYAAEAGDKLFYFPNNGGLRTLAVVPAVLFHANPHSIKGGVTGVDMFFVISGYLIQAGILFKESSGSSFTYIDFYSHRIFPALLLVLTFTLVVGCVWLLDKAVQSMALVSGTFFEANIQLLIVQQGYFDASVKENLLLHLWRWRAKRL
;
A
#
# COMPACT_ATOMS: atom_id res chain seq x y z
N GLY A 1 -3.49 -18.07 5.62
CA GLY A 1 -4.10 -19.41 5.63
C GLY A 1 -5.48 -19.39 6.28
N GLY A 2 -5.99 -20.56 6.67
CA GLY A 2 -7.28 -20.70 7.35
C GLY A 2 -7.34 -21.99 8.18
N PRO A 3 -8.46 -22.24 8.90
CA PRO A 3 -8.61 -23.44 9.72
C PRO A 3 -8.64 -24.69 8.84
N GLU A 4 -7.88 -25.73 9.23
CA GLU A 4 -7.93 -27.05 8.59
C GLU A 4 -9.31 -27.70 8.74
N LYS A 5 -9.95 -27.48 9.91
CA LYS A 5 -11.28 -27.97 10.25
C LYS A 5 -12.19 -26.79 10.59
N PRO A 6 -12.79 -26.12 9.60
CA PRO A 6 -13.69 -25.00 9.87
C PRO A 6 -14.92 -25.47 10.66
N GLN A 7 -15.42 -24.62 11.57
CA GLN A 7 -16.67 -24.89 12.26
C GLN A 7 -17.82 -24.93 11.26
N LEU A 8 -18.56 -26.04 11.25
CA LEU A 8 -19.74 -26.24 10.41
C LEU A 8 -21.01 -25.95 11.20
N TYR A 9 -22.07 -25.57 10.48
CA TYR A 9 -23.39 -25.29 11.06
C TYR A 9 -24.47 -26.15 10.39
N PRO A 10 -24.36 -27.50 10.43
CA PRO A 10 -25.19 -28.38 9.60
C PRO A 10 -26.68 -28.35 9.94
N THR A 11 -27.04 -27.98 11.18
CA THR A 11 -28.43 -27.96 11.67
C THR A 11 -28.98 -26.54 11.84
N LEU A 12 -28.22 -25.51 11.45
CA LEU A 12 -28.60 -24.12 11.67
C LEU A 12 -29.44 -23.59 10.50
N THR A 13 -30.74 -23.44 10.74
CA THR A 13 -31.64 -22.79 9.78
C THR A 13 -31.83 -21.31 10.13
N LEU A 14 -31.46 -20.44 9.19
CA LEU A 14 -31.61 -18.99 9.29
C LEU A 14 -32.87 -18.51 8.57
N ASP A 15 -33.54 -17.51 9.14
CA ASP A 15 -34.71 -16.86 8.55
C ASP A 15 -34.35 -15.45 8.06
N SER A 16 -34.48 -15.20 6.75
CA SER A 16 -34.23 -13.90 6.11
C SER A 16 -34.99 -12.72 6.74
N LYS A 17 -36.12 -12.98 7.43
CA LYS A 17 -36.96 -11.94 8.05
C LYS A 17 -36.65 -11.71 9.54
N SER A 18 -35.80 -12.53 10.15
CA SER A 18 -35.58 -12.49 11.61
C SER A 18 -34.11 -12.42 11.99
N TYR A 19 -33.52 -11.22 11.86
CA TYR A 19 -32.11 -10.98 12.17
C TYR A 19 -31.74 -11.32 13.62
N LEU A 20 -32.53 -10.86 14.60
CA LEU A 20 -32.22 -11.05 16.02
C LEU A 20 -32.26 -12.54 16.40
N ASN A 21 -33.27 -13.27 15.94
CA ASN A 21 -33.39 -14.71 16.18
C ASN A 21 -32.22 -15.48 15.55
N ASN A 22 -31.81 -15.09 14.33
CA ASN A 22 -30.63 -15.68 13.68
C ASN A 22 -29.35 -15.47 14.49
N ARG A 23 -29.14 -14.25 15.01
CA ARG A 23 -27.97 -13.96 15.87
C ARG A 23 -27.99 -14.78 17.16
N TRP A 24 -29.15 -14.94 17.80
CA TRP A 24 -29.29 -15.79 18.98
C TRP A 24 -28.99 -17.25 18.69
N LYS A 25 -29.52 -17.82 17.60
CA LYS A 25 -29.22 -19.20 17.20
C LYS A 25 -27.73 -19.44 16.97
N VAL A 26 -27.05 -18.53 16.27
CA VAL A 26 -25.58 -18.61 16.06
C VAL A 26 -24.83 -18.53 17.39
N SER A 27 -25.23 -17.59 18.27
CA SER A 27 -24.62 -17.44 19.59
C SER A 27 -24.77 -18.70 20.45
N GLN A 28 -25.94 -19.35 20.42
CA GLN A 28 -26.18 -20.58 21.15
C GLN A 28 -25.28 -21.70 20.66
N VAL A 29 -25.17 -21.91 19.35
CA VAL A 29 -24.24 -22.91 18.77
C VAL A 29 -22.78 -22.64 19.20
N ASN A 30 -22.35 -21.37 19.21
CA ASN A 30 -20.99 -21.02 19.61
C ASN A 30 -20.73 -21.25 21.10
N ILE A 31 -21.70 -20.91 21.96
CA ILE A 31 -21.62 -21.17 23.40
C ILE A 31 -21.56 -22.68 23.65
N ASP A 32 -22.49 -23.44 23.08
CA ASP A 32 -22.56 -24.90 23.25
C ASP A 32 -21.27 -25.58 22.76
N THR A 33 -20.72 -25.12 21.64
CA THR A 33 -19.46 -25.64 21.09
C THR A 33 -18.28 -25.33 22.02
N ASN A 34 -18.20 -24.10 22.55
CA ASN A 34 -17.12 -23.71 23.47
C ASN A 34 -17.23 -24.42 24.83
N LEU A 35 -18.44 -24.63 25.35
CA LEU A 35 -18.66 -25.37 26.60
C LEU A 35 -18.20 -26.83 26.50
N LYS A 36 -18.39 -27.47 25.33
CA LYS A 36 -17.90 -28.83 25.07
C LYS A 36 -16.38 -28.97 25.07
N LEU A 37 -15.63 -27.87 24.94
CA LEU A 37 -14.18 -27.88 25.02
C LEU A 37 -13.67 -27.93 26.48
N ASN A 38 -14.53 -27.71 27.47
CA ASN A 38 -14.11 -27.76 28.87
C ASN A 38 -13.66 -29.18 29.26
N GLY A 39 -12.51 -29.28 29.93
CA GLY A 39 -11.88 -30.55 30.28
C GLY A 39 -11.22 -31.31 29.12
N GLN A 40 -11.31 -30.80 27.88
CA GLN A 40 -10.61 -31.35 26.72
C GLN A 40 -9.19 -30.76 26.60
N PRO A 41 -8.23 -31.48 26.01
CA PRO A 41 -6.91 -30.93 25.73
C PRO A 41 -6.99 -29.76 24.75
N VAL A 42 -6.11 -28.77 24.94
CA VAL A 42 -6.05 -27.58 24.07
C VAL A 42 -5.55 -27.97 22.68
N GLU A 43 -6.36 -27.70 21.65
CA GLU A 43 -5.95 -27.84 20.25
C GLU A 43 -5.03 -26.68 19.85
N ARG A 44 -3.71 -26.87 19.98
CA ARG A 44 -2.70 -25.83 19.68
C ARG A 44 -2.68 -25.38 18.21
N ARG A 45 -3.16 -26.21 17.27
CA ARG A 45 -3.25 -25.86 15.84
C ARG A 45 -4.58 -25.20 15.45
N LYS A 46 -5.51 -25.03 16.39
CA LYS A 46 -6.78 -24.37 16.12
C LYS A 46 -6.56 -22.92 15.71
N PHE A 47 -7.06 -22.58 14.54
CA PHE A 47 -6.99 -21.26 13.94
C PHE A 47 -8.16 -20.41 14.47
N ASP A 48 -7.89 -19.50 15.41
CA ASP A 48 -8.96 -18.75 16.11
C ASP A 48 -9.45 -17.51 15.36
N LYS A 49 -8.99 -17.30 14.13
CA LYS A 49 -9.23 -16.10 13.33
C LYS A 49 -9.92 -16.45 12.02
N SER A 50 -10.75 -15.56 11.52
CA SER A 50 -11.41 -15.79 10.25
C SER A 50 -10.39 -15.66 9.11
N PRO A 51 -10.41 -16.56 8.11
CA PRO A 51 -9.42 -16.52 7.03
C PRO A 51 -9.42 -15.22 6.21
N HIS A 52 -10.53 -14.49 6.19
CA HIS A 52 -10.68 -13.25 5.43
C HIS A 52 -10.19 -12.00 6.17
N GLU A 53 -9.77 -12.12 7.44
CA GLU A 53 -9.26 -10.97 8.20
C GLU A 53 -7.94 -10.49 7.58
N ALA A 54 -7.84 -9.18 7.31
CA ALA A 54 -6.62 -8.53 6.85
C ALA A 54 -5.78 -8.07 8.06
N ASN A 55 -5.37 -9.03 8.88
CA ASN A 55 -4.63 -8.79 10.12
C ASN A 55 -3.71 -9.98 10.45
N ALA A 56 -2.82 -9.86 11.43
CA ALA A 56 -1.95 -10.90 11.94
C ALA A 56 -2.01 -10.92 13.47
N TYR A 57 -1.65 -12.05 14.08
CA TYR A 57 -1.78 -12.22 15.53
C TYR A 57 -0.75 -13.17 16.13
N TYR A 58 -0.33 -12.86 17.36
CA TYR A 58 0.36 -13.76 18.26
C TYR A 58 -0.53 -14.16 19.45
N CYS A 59 -0.53 -15.45 19.78
CA CYS A 59 -1.22 -16.00 20.95
C CYS A 59 -0.19 -16.57 21.94
N PRO A 60 0.03 -15.92 23.10
CA PRO A 60 1.03 -16.38 24.07
C PRO A 60 0.73 -17.77 24.63
N SER A 61 -0.54 -18.07 24.94
CA SER A 61 -0.94 -19.34 25.56
C SER A 61 -0.83 -20.55 24.62
N LYS A 62 -0.77 -20.30 23.31
CA LYS A 62 -0.51 -21.33 22.29
C LYS A 62 0.90 -21.27 21.71
N ASN A 63 1.67 -20.23 22.07
CA ASN A 63 2.91 -19.85 21.42
C ASN A 63 2.79 -19.92 19.88
N GLN A 64 1.75 -19.26 19.34
CA GLN A 64 1.33 -19.42 17.95
C GLN A 64 1.22 -18.07 17.25
N ILE A 65 1.75 -18.00 16.04
CA ILE A 65 1.53 -16.89 15.09
C ILE A 65 0.46 -17.30 14.09
N THR A 66 -0.48 -16.40 13.83
CA THR A 66 -1.60 -16.62 12.92
C THR A 66 -1.56 -15.58 11.81
N LEU A 67 -1.42 -16.06 10.57
CA LEU A 67 -1.52 -15.26 9.35
C LEU A 67 -2.74 -15.75 8.54
N PRO A 68 -3.91 -15.10 8.68
CA PRO A 68 -5.07 -15.30 7.82
C PRO A 68 -4.75 -15.16 6.32
N ALA A 69 -5.59 -15.70 5.45
CA ALA A 69 -5.40 -15.55 4.01
C ALA A 69 -5.60 -14.10 3.56
N GLY A 70 -6.48 -13.35 4.23
CA GLY A 70 -6.80 -11.96 3.94
C GLY A 70 -5.63 -10.98 4.09
N ILE A 71 -4.57 -11.32 4.83
CA ILE A 71 -3.36 -10.48 4.90
C ILE A 71 -2.30 -10.84 3.83
N LEU A 72 -2.38 -12.03 3.26
CA LEU A 72 -1.40 -12.56 2.28
C LEU A 72 -1.76 -12.14 0.85
N GLN A 73 -1.88 -10.84 0.64
CA GLN A 73 -2.21 -10.24 -0.64
C GLN A 73 -1.53 -8.88 -0.81
N SER A 74 -1.55 -8.34 -2.02
CA SER A 74 -1.09 -6.98 -2.29
C SER A 74 -1.88 -5.98 -1.41
N PRO A 75 -1.20 -5.01 -0.79
CA PRO A 75 0.20 -4.62 -1.01
C PRO A 75 1.21 -5.27 -0.06
N LEU A 76 0.79 -6.23 0.78
CA LEU A 76 1.66 -6.83 1.80
C LEU A 76 2.47 -8.03 1.30
N PHE A 77 1.91 -8.81 0.37
CA PHE A 77 2.57 -9.96 -0.22
C PHE A 77 2.12 -10.21 -1.66
N ASP A 78 3.07 -10.48 -2.54
CA ASP A 78 2.81 -11.03 -3.87
C ASP A 78 3.99 -11.92 -4.29
N GLY A 79 3.69 -13.07 -4.91
CA GLY A 79 4.73 -13.97 -5.41
C GLY A 79 5.57 -13.37 -6.55
N GLN A 80 5.10 -12.29 -7.19
CA GLN A 80 5.79 -11.55 -8.23
C GLN A 80 6.55 -10.31 -7.72
N PHE A 81 6.37 -9.94 -6.44
CA PHE A 81 7.10 -8.82 -5.86
C PHE A 81 8.58 -9.16 -5.67
N ASP A 82 9.43 -8.13 -5.73
CA ASP A 82 10.83 -8.28 -5.36
C ASP A 82 10.92 -8.73 -3.89
N ALA A 83 11.94 -9.52 -3.57
CA ALA A 83 12.18 -9.98 -2.21
C ALA A 83 12.21 -8.80 -1.22
N ALA A 84 12.85 -7.69 -1.58
CA ALA A 84 12.88 -6.49 -0.74
C ALA A 84 11.48 -6.03 -0.34
N GLN A 85 10.51 -6.06 -1.26
CA GLN A 85 9.14 -5.66 -0.98
C GLN A 85 8.43 -6.64 -0.04
N ASN A 86 8.55 -7.94 -0.30
CA ASN A 86 7.94 -8.97 0.53
C ASN A 86 8.54 -9.00 1.94
N PHE A 87 9.86 -8.90 2.09
CA PHE A 87 10.51 -8.79 3.39
C PHE A 87 10.18 -7.47 4.10
N GLY A 88 10.13 -6.36 3.36
CA GLY A 88 9.78 -5.04 3.89
C GLY A 88 8.34 -4.92 4.37
N ALA A 89 7.42 -5.67 3.76
CA ALA A 89 6.01 -5.73 4.12
C ALA A 89 5.70 -6.96 4.97
N ILE A 90 5.25 -8.07 4.38
CA ILE A 90 4.81 -9.25 5.16
C ILE A 90 5.92 -9.84 6.04
N GLY A 91 7.19 -9.75 5.64
CA GLY A 91 8.32 -10.20 6.46
C GLY A 91 8.46 -9.41 7.76
N MET A 92 8.25 -8.09 7.71
CA MET A 92 8.22 -7.23 8.90
C MET A 92 7.08 -7.64 9.84
N LEU A 93 5.88 -7.88 9.30
CA LEU A 93 4.72 -8.33 10.10
C LEU A 93 4.97 -9.71 10.73
N ILE A 94 5.56 -10.66 9.98
CA ILE A 94 5.95 -11.95 10.55
C ILE A 94 6.93 -11.74 11.71
N GLY A 95 7.94 -10.88 11.52
CA GLY A 95 8.88 -10.53 12.58
C GLY A 95 8.21 -9.85 13.78
N HIS A 96 7.20 -9.01 13.55
CA HIS A 96 6.40 -8.35 14.59
C HIS A 96 5.67 -9.39 15.45
N GLU A 97 4.95 -10.33 14.83
CA GLU A 97 4.23 -11.38 15.57
C GLU A 97 5.18 -12.35 16.30
N ILE A 98 6.37 -12.65 15.74
CA ILE A 98 7.41 -13.40 16.47
C ILE A 98 7.85 -12.62 17.70
N THR A 99 8.05 -11.31 17.56
CA THR A 99 8.57 -10.46 18.64
C THR A 99 7.57 -10.31 19.78
N HIS A 100 6.26 -10.41 19.53
CA HIS A 100 5.26 -10.45 20.61
C HIS A 100 5.49 -11.60 21.60
N GLY A 101 6.12 -12.71 21.20
CA GLY A 101 6.56 -13.76 22.13
C GLY A 101 7.61 -13.33 23.15
N PHE A 102 8.28 -12.19 22.90
CA PHE A 102 9.38 -11.67 23.70
C PHE A 102 9.16 -10.23 24.17
N ASP A 103 7.97 -9.66 23.94
CA ASP A 103 7.62 -8.32 24.38
C ASP A 103 7.41 -8.24 25.92
N ASN A 104 6.97 -7.08 26.43
CA ASN A 104 6.79 -6.88 27.87
C ASN A 104 5.79 -7.84 28.54
N ARG A 105 4.88 -8.46 27.76
CA ARG A 105 3.88 -9.44 28.20
C ARG A 105 4.26 -10.85 27.80
N GLY A 106 4.57 -11.09 26.52
CA GLY A 106 4.86 -12.40 25.96
C GLY A 106 6.06 -13.08 26.62
N ARG A 107 7.08 -12.31 27.01
CA ARG A 107 8.26 -12.82 27.74
C ARG A 107 7.94 -13.57 29.05
N ASN A 108 6.73 -13.44 29.59
CA ASN A 108 6.32 -14.14 30.80
C ASN A 108 5.75 -15.54 30.53
N TYR A 109 5.61 -15.92 29.25
CA TYR A 109 5.16 -17.24 28.81
C TYR A 109 6.36 -18.06 28.34
N ASP A 110 6.43 -19.33 28.73
CA ASP A 110 7.43 -20.26 28.20
C ASP A 110 7.06 -20.79 26.80
N GLY A 111 7.93 -21.61 26.19
CA GLY A 111 7.73 -22.12 24.83
C GLY A 111 6.49 -23.00 24.65
N ASP A 112 5.89 -23.46 25.75
CA ASP A 112 4.66 -24.25 25.78
C ASP A 112 3.40 -23.38 26.03
N GLY A 113 3.58 -22.08 26.20
CA GLY A 113 2.51 -21.13 26.46
C GLY A 113 2.05 -21.07 27.92
N ASN A 114 2.87 -21.55 28.87
CA ASN A 114 2.55 -21.44 30.29
C ASN A 114 3.11 -20.15 30.88
N LEU A 115 2.32 -19.45 31.70
CA LEU A 115 2.80 -18.29 32.44
C LEU A 115 3.82 -18.73 33.50
N LYS A 116 5.11 -18.52 33.21
CA LYS A 116 6.23 -18.99 34.03
C LYS A 116 7.40 -18.04 33.89
N GLN A 117 8.04 -17.68 35.00
CA GLN A 117 9.30 -16.94 34.93
C GLN A 117 10.43 -17.88 34.48
N TRP A 118 10.89 -17.70 33.23
CA TRP A 118 12.00 -18.46 32.64
C TRP A 118 13.27 -17.61 32.43
N TRP A 119 13.20 -16.30 32.67
CA TRP A 119 14.35 -15.40 32.64
C TRP A 119 15.01 -15.26 34.02
N SER A 120 16.34 -15.16 33.99
CA SER A 120 17.13 -14.76 35.16
C SER A 120 16.75 -13.33 35.59
N ASN A 121 17.01 -13.00 36.85
CA ASN A 121 16.79 -11.64 37.36
C ASN A 121 17.63 -10.60 36.60
N ALA A 122 18.87 -10.95 36.22
CA ALA A 122 19.74 -10.08 35.43
C ALA A 122 19.14 -9.77 34.05
N THR A 123 18.65 -10.78 33.33
CA THR A 123 17.99 -10.61 32.02
C THR A 123 16.72 -9.76 32.15
N ASN A 124 15.93 -9.99 33.19
CA ASN A 124 14.72 -9.20 33.48
C ASN A 124 15.04 -7.71 33.71
N THR A 125 16.08 -7.41 34.48
CA THR A 125 16.52 -6.03 34.71
C THR A 125 17.01 -5.40 33.41
N ALA A 126 17.87 -6.09 32.65
CA ALA A 126 18.39 -5.59 31.38
C ALA A 126 17.27 -5.31 30.36
N PHE A 127 16.26 -6.18 30.29
CA PHE A 127 15.09 -5.96 29.45
C PHE A 127 14.33 -4.71 29.85
N LYS A 128 14.02 -4.55 31.14
CA LYS A 128 13.31 -3.38 31.66
C LYS A 128 14.05 -2.10 31.32
N THR A 129 15.37 -2.06 31.54
CA THR A 129 16.22 -0.91 31.19
C THR A 129 16.16 -0.58 29.70
N LYS A 130 16.27 -1.58 28.81
CA LYS A 130 16.17 -1.35 27.36
C LYS A 130 14.77 -0.92 26.92
N SER A 131 13.73 -1.54 27.47
CA SER A 131 12.35 -1.18 27.17
C SER A 131 12.01 0.23 27.62
N GLN A 132 12.64 0.73 28.69
CA GLN A 132 12.43 2.11 29.15
C GLN A 132 12.87 3.13 28.10
N CYS A 133 13.94 2.86 27.35
CA CYS A 133 14.37 3.73 26.25
C CYS A 133 13.28 3.84 25.16
N ILE A 134 12.58 2.75 24.84
CA ILE A 134 11.45 2.76 23.89
C ILE A 134 10.27 3.55 24.46
N ILE A 135 9.94 3.35 25.74
CA ILE A 135 8.88 4.12 26.42
C ILE A 135 9.18 5.62 26.31
N ASP A 136 10.39 6.04 26.66
CA ASP A 136 10.81 7.43 26.68
C ASP A 136 10.84 8.04 25.27
N GLN A 137 11.33 7.27 24.28
CA GLN A 137 11.32 7.69 22.88
C GLN A 137 9.89 7.97 22.40
N TYR A 138 8.98 7.01 22.56
CA TYR A 138 7.62 7.14 22.04
C TYR A 138 6.79 8.16 22.83
N ALA A 139 7.07 8.36 24.12
CA ALA A 139 6.43 9.40 24.94
C ALA A 139 6.69 10.83 24.43
N ASN A 140 7.73 11.05 23.63
CA ASN A 140 8.04 12.36 23.05
C ASN A 140 7.28 12.65 21.75
N PHE A 141 6.55 11.68 21.17
CA PHE A 141 5.77 11.92 19.96
C PHE A 141 4.45 12.61 20.28
N VAL A 142 4.25 13.80 19.71
CA VAL A 142 2.99 14.55 19.79
C VAL A 142 2.04 14.03 18.72
N VAL A 143 0.89 13.51 19.15
CA VAL A 143 -0.23 13.16 18.28
C VAL A 143 -0.92 14.44 17.83
N LYS A 144 -1.07 14.62 16.52
CA LYS A 144 -1.78 15.75 15.92
C LYS A 144 -3.04 15.25 15.22
N SER A 145 -4.07 16.08 15.22
CA SER A 145 -5.30 15.84 14.48
C SER A 145 -5.05 16.04 12.98
N ASP A 146 -5.42 15.07 12.16
CA ASP A 146 -5.35 15.19 10.69
C ASP A 146 -6.36 16.20 10.12
N VAL A 147 -7.35 16.63 10.91
CA VAL A 147 -8.41 17.55 10.45
C VAL A 147 -7.99 19.01 10.58
N ASN A 148 -7.38 19.37 11.71
CA ASN A 148 -7.08 20.77 12.05
C ASN A 148 -5.64 21.00 12.53
N GLY A 149 -4.80 19.95 12.55
CA GLY A 149 -3.40 20.01 12.98
C GLY A 149 -3.20 20.23 14.49
N SER A 150 -4.27 20.29 15.29
CA SER A 150 -4.16 20.56 16.72
C SER A 150 -3.48 19.40 17.44
N ALA A 151 -2.63 19.70 18.42
CA ALA A 151 -2.04 18.68 19.29
C ALA A 151 -3.14 18.04 20.15
N LEU A 152 -3.26 16.72 20.08
CA LEU A 152 -4.19 15.90 20.87
C LEU A 152 -3.55 15.39 22.16
N GLY A 153 -2.23 15.47 22.25
CA GLY A 153 -1.42 14.99 23.37
C GLY A 153 -0.24 14.18 22.89
N ASN A 154 0.51 13.59 23.81
CA ASN A 154 1.64 12.72 23.48
C ASN A 154 1.21 11.25 23.46
N VAL A 155 1.90 10.43 22.65
CA VAL A 155 1.74 8.98 22.69
C VAL A 155 2.10 8.48 24.10
N ASN A 156 1.30 7.56 24.63
CA ASN A 156 1.66 6.90 25.88
C ASN A 156 2.64 5.75 25.62
N GLY A 157 3.93 5.99 25.87
CA GLY A 157 4.98 5.00 25.66
C GLY A 157 4.82 3.70 26.48
N LYS A 158 4.16 3.75 27.65
CA LYS A 158 3.91 2.55 28.46
C LYS A 158 2.79 1.68 27.88
N ILE A 159 1.73 2.31 27.37
CA ILE A 159 0.59 1.60 26.78
C ILE A 159 0.98 0.97 25.44
N SER A 160 1.74 1.70 24.62
CA SER A 160 2.20 1.24 23.30
C SER A 160 3.41 0.31 23.32
N LEU A 161 3.96 0.00 24.50
CA LEU A 161 5.25 -0.67 24.63
C LEU A 161 5.33 -2.04 23.93
N GLY A 162 4.27 -2.85 24.01
CA GLY A 162 4.25 -4.18 23.39
C GLY A 162 4.39 -4.09 21.87
N GLU A 163 3.51 -3.31 21.25
CA GLU A 163 3.50 -3.05 19.81
C GLU A 163 4.80 -2.38 19.34
N THR A 164 5.32 -1.40 20.07
CA THR A 164 6.54 -0.68 19.67
C THR A 164 7.80 -1.55 19.80
N ILE A 165 7.86 -2.46 20.78
CA ILE A 165 8.90 -3.50 20.82
C ILE A 165 8.75 -4.43 19.61
N ALA A 166 7.52 -4.85 19.30
CA ALA A 166 7.23 -5.75 18.19
C ALA A 166 7.58 -5.13 16.83
N ASP A 167 7.25 -3.86 16.58
CA ASP A 167 7.60 -3.12 15.37
C ASP A 167 9.11 -3.02 15.17
N ASN A 168 9.84 -2.59 16.20
CA ASN A 168 11.29 -2.42 16.13
C ASN A 168 12.01 -3.77 15.97
N GLY A 169 11.56 -4.79 16.70
CA GLY A 169 12.10 -6.15 16.60
C GLY A 169 11.79 -6.81 15.27
N GLY A 170 10.56 -6.65 14.77
CA GLY A 170 10.09 -7.20 13.51
C GLY A 170 10.80 -6.61 12.32
N LEU A 171 10.91 -5.28 12.25
CA LEU A 171 11.63 -4.60 11.18
C LEU A 171 13.11 -5.02 11.15
N LYS A 172 13.78 -5.03 12.30
CA LYS A 172 15.19 -5.44 12.40
C LYS A 172 15.40 -6.90 12.02
N THR A 173 14.51 -7.78 12.44
CA THR A 173 14.61 -9.23 12.15
C THR A 173 14.35 -9.50 10.68
N SER A 174 13.34 -8.86 10.09
CA SER A 174 13.05 -8.99 8.67
C SER A 174 14.16 -8.45 7.78
N PHE A 175 14.74 -7.29 8.13
CA PHE A 175 15.86 -6.71 7.40
C PHE A 175 17.09 -7.63 7.40
N ARG A 176 17.39 -8.25 8.55
CA ARG A 176 18.44 -9.27 8.64
C ARG A 176 18.12 -10.49 7.77
N ALA A 177 16.88 -10.99 7.82
CA ALA A 177 16.46 -12.14 7.01
C ALA A 177 16.55 -11.84 5.51
N TYR A 178 16.21 -10.62 5.08
CA TYR A 178 16.40 -10.15 3.72
C TYR A 178 17.88 -10.19 3.30
N HIS A 179 18.79 -9.66 4.11
CA HIS A 179 20.22 -9.73 3.78
C HIS A 179 20.80 -11.15 3.81
N GLU A 180 20.30 -12.04 4.66
CA GLU A 180 20.67 -13.46 4.60
C GLU A 180 20.16 -14.10 3.30
N TYR A 181 18.92 -13.80 2.89
CA TYR A 181 18.35 -14.25 1.63
C TYR A 181 19.18 -13.78 0.42
N LEU A 182 19.66 -12.54 0.42
CA LEU A 182 20.49 -12.00 -0.67
C LEU A 182 21.84 -12.70 -0.85
N LYS A 183 22.36 -13.40 0.16
CA LYS A 183 23.61 -14.18 0.03
C LYS A 183 23.42 -15.40 -0.88
N GLU A 184 22.22 -15.97 -0.88
CA GLU A 184 21.86 -17.12 -1.72
C GLU A 184 21.19 -16.69 -3.03
N PHE A 185 20.40 -15.61 -2.99
CA PHE A 185 19.62 -15.10 -4.12
C PHE A 185 19.97 -13.63 -4.38
N PRO A 186 21.02 -13.34 -5.17
CA PRO A 186 21.43 -11.97 -5.46
C PRO A 186 20.29 -11.15 -6.08
N SER A 187 20.07 -9.95 -5.56
CA SER A 187 19.08 -9.03 -6.13
C SER A 187 19.55 -8.50 -7.49
N GLN A 188 18.58 -8.25 -8.36
CA GLN A 188 18.79 -7.48 -9.60
C GLN A 188 19.06 -6.00 -9.33
N TYR A 189 18.74 -5.51 -8.13
CA TYR A 189 18.97 -4.14 -7.71
C TYR A 189 20.33 -3.98 -7.02
N ALA A 190 20.94 -2.80 -7.15
CA ALA A 190 22.08 -2.43 -6.31
C ALA A 190 21.69 -2.48 -4.82
N ALA A 191 22.63 -2.82 -3.93
CA ALA A 191 22.34 -3.02 -2.51
C ALA A 191 21.55 -1.85 -1.88
N GLU A 192 22.01 -0.61 -2.09
CA GLU A 192 21.32 0.59 -1.56
C GLU A 192 19.90 0.76 -2.12
N ALA A 193 19.67 0.38 -3.38
CA ALA A 193 18.36 0.44 -4.02
C ALA A 193 17.41 -0.61 -3.42
N GLY A 194 17.89 -1.83 -3.21
CA GLY A 194 17.14 -2.90 -2.55
C GLY A 194 16.78 -2.54 -1.11
N ASP A 195 17.72 -1.97 -0.34
CA ASP A 195 17.47 -1.54 1.04
C ASP A 195 16.42 -0.43 1.12
N LYS A 196 16.45 0.54 0.20
CA LYS A 196 15.39 1.56 0.11
C LYS A 196 14.04 0.96 -0.26
N LEU A 197 14.03 -0.01 -1.18
CA LEU A 197 12.80 -0.71 -1.58
C LEU A 197 12.21 -1.53 -0.41
N PHE A 198 13.06 -2.09 0.46
CA PHE A 198 12.64 -2.75 1.70
C PHE A 198 11.90 -1.80 2.64
N TYR A 199 12.40 -0.58 2.85
CA TYR A 199 11.73 0.40 3.71
C TYR A 199 10.49 1.04 3.07
N PHE A 200 10.40 1.02 1.73
CA PHE A 200 9.28 1.60 0.97
C PHE A 200 8.69 0.60 -0.05
N PRO A 201 8.06 -0.49 0.41
CA PRO A 201 7.62 -1.59 -0.46
C PRO A 201 6.42 -1.25 -1.37
N ASN A 202 5.68 -0.17 -1.08
CA ASN A 202 4.32 0.09 -1.61
C ASN A 202 4.20 1.20 -2.68
N ASN A 203 5.18 1.34 -3.57
CA ASN A 203 5.11 2.38 -4.61
C ASN A 203 4.34 1.96 -5.88
N GLY A 204 3.88 0.71 -5.99
CA GLY A 204 3.15 0.21 -7.16
C GLY A 204 1.64 0.54 -7.17
N GLY A 205 0.95 0.42 -6.03
CA GLY A 205 -0.53 0.46 -5.95
C GLY A 205 -1.17 1.85 -5.97
N LEU A 206 -0.47 2.89 -5.48
CA LEU A 206 -1.00 4.25 -5.44
C LEU A 206 -1.27 4.84 -6.84
N ARG A 207 -0.55 4.38 -7.86
CA ARG A 207 -0.74 4.82 -9.25
C ARG A 207 -2.11 4.41 -9.78
N THR A 208 -2.51 3.16 -9.56
CA THR A 208 -3.79 2.64 -10.03
C THR A 208 -4.96 3.29 -9.31
N LEU A 209 -4.80 3.55 -8.00
CA LEU A 209 -5.82 4.24 -7.19
C LEU A 209 -5.97 5.73 -7.53
N ALA A 210 -4.91 6.40 -8.02
CA ALA A 210 -4.97 7.80 -8.44
C ALA A 210 -5.64 7.99 -9.83
N VAL A 211 -5.56 6.98 -10.71
CA VAL A 211 -6.11 7.06 -12.08
C VAL A 211 -7.65 6.94 -12.08
N VAL A 212 -8.23 6.11 -11.21
CA VAL A 212 -9.68 5.84 -11.20
C VAL A 212 -10.52 7.11 -10.93
N PRO A 213 -10.24 7.92 -9.89
CA PRO A 213 -10.96 9.17 -9.67
C PRO A 213 -10.74 10.21 -10.77
N ALA A 214 -9.55 10.23 -11.40
CA ALA A 214 -9.21 11.15 -12.48
C ALA A 214 -10.01 10.87 -13.76
N VAL A 215 -10.20 9.59 -14.11
CA VAL A 215 -11.01 9.15 -15.26
C VAL A 215 -12.50 9.42 -14.99
N LEU A 216 -13.00 9.10 -13.79
CA LEU A 216 -14.40 9.33 -13.44
C LEU A 216 -14.77 10.82 -13.41
N PHE A 217 -13.85 11.69 -13.00
CA PHE A 217 -14.06 13.15 -13.04
C PHE A 217 -14.18 13.71 -14.47
N HIS A 218 -13.38 13.22 -15.42
CA HIS A 218 -13.48 13.67 -16.81
C HIS A 218 -14.74 13.12 -17.50
N ALA A 219 -15.25 11.95 -17.07
CA ALA A 219 -16.49 11.38 -17.60
C ALA A 219 -17.75 12.10 -17.11
N ASN A 220 -17.76 12.64 -15.89
CA ASN A 220 -18.89 13.44 -15.37
C ASN A 220 -18.42 14.54 -14.39
N PRO A 221 -18.07 15.73 -14.89
CA PRO A 221 -17.47 16.81 -14.09
C PRO A 221 -18.38 17.38 -12.99
N HIS A 222 -19.70 17.22 -13.12
CA HIS A 222 -20.66 17.80 -12.19
C HIS A 222 -20.93 16.95 -10.94
N SER A 223 -20.68 15.64 -11.00
CA SER A 223 -21.01 14.70 -9.91
C SER A 223 -19.87 14.40 -8.95
N ILE A 224 -18.61 14.66 -9.31
CA ILE A 224 -17.44 14.34 -8.48
C ILE A 224 -16.60 15.60 -8.24
N LYS A 225 -16.71 16.20 -7.05
CA LYS A 225 -15.83 17.30 -6.64
C LYS A 225 -14.56 16.71 -6.03
N GLY A 226 -13.41 16.82 -6.71
CA GLY A 226 -12.10 16.36 -6.21
C GLY A 226 -11.19 15.64 -7.22
N GLY A 227 -11.61 15.45 -8.47
CA GLY A 227 -10.80 14.73 -9.48
C GLY A 227 -9.49 15.43 -9.88
N VAL A 228 -9.40 16.75 -9.69
CA VAL A 228 -8.16 17.53 -9.95
C VAL A 228 -7.03 17.10 -9.01
N THR A 229 -7.35 16.76 -7.76
CA THR A 229 -6.38 16.28 -6.76
C THR A 229 -5.80 14.91 -7.13
N GLY A 230 -6.61 14.02 -7.72
CA GLY A 230 -6.13 12.72 -8.21
C GLY A 230 -5.16 12.84 -9.38
N VAL A 231 -5.38 13.82 -10.26
CA VAL A 231 -4.45 14.17 -11.35
C VAL A 231 -3.13 14.69 -10.80
N ASP A 232 -3.17 15.64 -9.85
CA ASP A 232 -1.95 16.17 -9.22
C ASP A 232 -1.18 15.08 -8.46
N MET A 233 -1.87 14.19 -7.73
CA MET A 233 -1.24 13.06 -7.03
C MET A 233 -0.63 12.03 -7.99
N PHE A 234 -1.30 11.74 -9.11
CA PHE A 234 -0.74 10.89 -10.16
C PHE A 234 0.54 11.47 -10.76
N PHE A 235 0.59 12.78 -11.03
CA PHE A 235 1.76 13.43 -11.59
C PHE A 235 2.91 13.54 -10.59
N VAL A 236 2.64 13.78 -9.30
CA VAL A 236 3.67 13.83 -8.25
C VAL A 236 4.29 12.44 -8.04
N ILE A 237 3.46 11.39 -7.93
CA ILE A 237 3.95 10.02 -7.74
C ILE A 237 4.65 9.49 -8.99
N SER A 238 4.16 9.82 -10.19
CA SER A 238 4.82 9.47 -11.44
C SER A 238 6.14 10.22 -11.62
N GLY A 239 6.19 11.51 -11.28
CA GLY A 239 7.40 12.34 -11.31
C GLY A 239 8.48 11.81 -10.38
N TYR A 240 8.14 11.50 -9.12
CA TYR A 240 9.06 10.91 -8.15
C TYR A 240 9.66 9.59 -8.66
N LEU A 241 8.83 8.71 -9.23
CA LEU A 241 9.28 7.40 -9.70
C LEU A 241 10.03 7.45 -11.03
N ILE A 242 9.72 8.39 -11.91
CA ILE A 242 10.52 8.65 -13.12
C ILE A 242 11.88 9.20 -12.71
N GLN A 243 11.93 10.14 -11.77
CA GLN A 243 13.18 10.71 -11.29
C GLN A 243 14.03 9.70 -10.53
N ALA A 244 13.41 8.86 -9.70
CA ALA A 244 14.07 7.72 -9.08
C ALA A 244 14.60 6.76 -10.15
N GLY A 245 13.81 6.37 -11.15
CA GLY A 245 14.25 5.50 -12.24
C GLY A 245 15.39 6.06 -13.09
N ILE A 246 15.43 7.38 -13.33
CA ILE A 246 16.52 8.08 -14.02
C ILE A 246 17.80 8.04 -13.17
N LEU A 247 17.71 8.41 -11.89
CA LEU A 247 18.83 8.37 -10.95
C LEU A 247 19.36 6.94 -10.77
N PHE A 248 18.48 5.94 -10.79
CA PHE A 248 18.86 4.52 -10.71
C PHE A 248 19.59 4.03 -11.98
N LYS A 249 19.18 4.46 -13.17
CA LYS A 249 19.80 4.06 -14.46
C LYS A 249 21.15 4.73 -14.70
N GLU A 250 21.33 5.94 -14.18
CA GLU A 250 22.60 6.68 -14.20
C GLU A 250 23.61 6.10 -13.19
N SER A 251 23.13 5.68 -12.02
CA SER A 251 23.95 4.99 -11.00
C SER A 251 24.42 3.58 -11.44
N SER A 252 23.68 2.92 -12.35
CA SER A 252 24.05 1.60 -12.91
C SER A 252 25.07 1.68 -14.07
N GLY A 253 25.68 2.83 -14.32
CA GLY A 253 26.72 3.00 -15.36
C GLY A 253 26.20 3.05 -16.80
N SER A 254 24.88 3.11 -16.99
CA SER A 254 24.27 3.25 -18.31
C SER A 254 23.82 4.69 -18.56
N SER A 255 24.19 5.28 -19.70
CA SER A 255 23.79 6.66 -20.02
C SER A 255 22.28 6.74 -20.25
N PHE A 256 21.58 7.54 -19.45
CA PHE A 256 20.18 7.85 -19.69
C PHE A 256 20.06 8.81 -20.88
N THR A 257 19.36 8.39 -21.94
CA THR A 257 19.01 9.28 -23.06
C THR A 257 17.51 9.47 -23.09
N TYR A 258 17.06 10.73 -23.22
CA TYR A 258 15.64 11.05 -23.30
C TYR A 258 14.94 10.29 -24.44
N ILE A 259 15.64 10.04 -25.56
CA ILE A 259 15.11 9.32 -26.72
C ILE A 259 14.71 7.88 -26.38
N ASP A 260 15.54 7.14 -25.64
CA ASP A 260 15.23 5.75 -25.23
C ASP A 260 14.05 5.68 -24.26
N PHE A 261 13.95 6.67 -23.36
CA PHE A 261 12.87 6.74 -22.38
C PHE A 261 11.50 6.93 -23.05
N TYR A 262 11.40 7.84 -24.03
CA TYR A 262 10.14 8.11 -24.70
C TYR A 262 9.79 7.03 -25.74
N SER A 263 10.76 6.51 -26.50
CA SER A 263 10.56 5.54 -27.61
C SER A 263 9.93 4.23 -27.19
N HIS A 264 10.29 3.69 -26.02
CA HIS A 264 9.85 2.36 -25.62
C HIS A 264 8.61 2.35 -24.71
N ARG A 265 8.23 3.50 -24.15
CA ARG A 265 7.13 3.58 -23.16
C ARG A 265 6.00 4.52 -23.53
N ILE A 266 6.32 5.70 -24.05
CA ILE A 266 5.32 6.77 -24.23
C ILE A 266 4.84 6.81 -25.68
N PHE A 267 5.74 6.71 -26.65
CA PHE A 267 5.37 6.79 -28.06
C PHE A 267 4.39 5.69 -28.52
N PRO A 268 4.51 4.40 -28.13
CA PRO A 268 3.56 3.37 -28.56
C PRO A 268 2.15 3.59 -28.01
N ALA A 269 2.05 3.95 -26.73
CA ALA A 269 0.77 4.24 -26.08
C ALA A 269 0.15 5.55 -26.62
N LEU A 270 0.98 6.56 -26.89
CA LEU A 270 0.55 7.81 -27.51
C LEU A 270 0.04 7.58 -28.93
N LEU A 271 0.74 6.78 -29.74
CA LEU A 271 0.30 6.42 -31.11
C LEU A 271 -1.04 5.69 -31.07
N LEU A 272 -1.24 4.79 -30.12
CA LEU A 272 -2.49 4.07 -29.93
C LEU A 272 -3.64 5.03 -29.53
N VAL A 273 -3.39 5.94 -28.59
CA VAL A 273 -4.41 6.93 -28.19
C VAL A 273 -4.72 7.88 -29.33
N LEU A 274 -3.71 8.40 -30.03
CA LEU A 274 -3.89 9.30 -31.16
C LEU A 274 -4.66 8.61 -32.29
N THR A 275 -4.29 7.39 -32.68
CA THR A 275 -5.02 6.62 -33.70
C THR A 275 -6.45 6.34 -33.27
N PHE A 276 -6.68 5.95 -32.01
CA PHE A 276 -8.04 5.72 -31.49
C PHE A 276 -8.89 6.99 -31.50
N THR A 277 -8.35 8.12 -31.02
CA THR A 277 -9.06 9.41 -31.04
C THR A 277 -9.30 9.93 -32.45
N LEU A 278 -8.38 9.67 -33.40
CA LEU A 278 -8.54 10.01 -34.80
C LEU A 278 -9.66 9.19 -35.44
N VAL A 279 -9.66 7.86 -35.24
CA VAL A 279 -10.70 6.97 -35.76
C VAL A 279 -12.08 7.37 -35.20
N VAL A 280 -12.17 7.59 -33.89
CA VAL A 280 -13.43 8.00 -33.25
C VAL A 280 -13.84 9.41 -33.73
N GLY A 281 -12.90 10.35 -33.84
CA GLY A 281 -13.15 11.71 -34.33
C GLY A 281 -13.62 11.76 -35.78
N CYS A 282 -13.03 10.94 -36.66
CA CYS A 282 -13.40 10.84 -38.08
C CYS A 282 -14.76 10.16 -38.29
N VAL A 283 -15.13 9.19 -37.45
CA VAL A 283 -16.39 8.45 -37.62
C VAL A 283 -17.57 9.19 -36.98
N TRP A 284 -17.35 9.94 -35.89
CA TRP A 284 -18.45 10.49 -35.08
C TRP A 284 -18.57 12.02 -35.03
N LEU A 285 -17.52 12.82 -35.27
CA LEU A 285 -17.52 14.20 -34.77
C LEU A 285 -17.13 15.36 -35.71
N LEU A 286 -16.54 15.20 -36.91
CA LEU A 286 -16.11 16.39 -37.69
C LEU A 286 -16.24 16.36 -39.23
N ASP A 287 -16.61 17.54 -39.77
CA ASP A 287 -16.70 17.93 -41.19
C ASP A 287 -15.32 17.96 -41.89
N LYS A 288 -15.29 17.75 -43.22
CA LYS A 288 -14.10 17.46 -44.03
C LYS A 288 -13.01 18.53 -43.99
N ALA A 289 -13.34 19.78 -43.69
CA ALA A 289 -12.38 20.89 -43.65
C ALA A 289 -11.45 20.86 -42.41
N VAL A 290 -11.90 20.27 -41.29
CA VAL A 290 -11.11 20.25 -40.04
C VAL A 290 -10.17 19.04 -39.96
N GLN A 291 -10.46 17.99 -40.73
CA GLN A 291 -9.63 16.77 -40.78
C GLN A 291 -8.22 17.02 -41.34
N SER A 292 -8.06 17.94 -42.29
CA SER A 292 -6.75 18.25 -42.89
C SER A 292 -5.88 19.13 -41.98
N MET A 293 -6.47 20.07 -41.23
CA MET A 293 -5.72 20.94 -40.32
C MET A 293 -5.25 20.21 -39.06
N ALA A 294 -6.08 19.32 -38.49
CA ALA A 294 -5.71 18.52 -37.32
C ALA A 294 -4.58 17.52 -37.62
N LEU A 295 -4.52 17.00 -38.85
CA LEU A 295 -3.49 16.06 -39.28
C LEU A 295 -2.10 16.72 -39.36
N VAL A 296 -2.04 17.96 -39.86
CA VAL A 296 -0.78 18.72 -40.02
C VAL A 296 -0.33 19.33 -38.69
N SER A 297 -1.24 19.88 -37.89
CA SER A 297 -0.87 20.50 -36.60
C SER A 297 -0.51 19.45 -35.53
N GLY A 298 -1.11 18.26 -35.58
CA GLY A 298 -0.85 17.17 -34.65
C GLY A 298 0.44 16.40 -34.93
N THR A 299 0.92 16.38 -36.19
CA THR A 299 2.16 15.68 -36.56
C THR A 299 3.42 16.49 -36.27
N PHE A 300 3.38 17.82 -36.34
CA PHE A 300 4.56 18.68 -36.16
C PHE A 300 4.58 19.52 -34.87
N PHE A 301 3.57 19.43 -34.00
CA PHE A 301 3.55 20.17 -32.72
C PHE A 301 3.60 21.72 -32.86
N GLU A 302 3.20 22.29 -34.00
CA GLU A 302 3.38 23.72 -34.32
C GLU A 302 2.23 24.65 -33.87
N ALA A 303 1.15 24.13 -33.27
CA ALA A 303 0.01 24.95 -32.82
C ALA A 303 0.40 26.08 -31.83
N ASN A 304 1.57 25.97 -31.20
CA ASN A 304 2.02 26.87 -30.14
C ASN A 304 2.73 28.13 -30.66
N ILE A 305 3.35 28.07 -31.85
CA ILE A 305 4.01 29.23 -32.46
C ILE A 305 2.96 30.18 -33.05
N GLN A 306 1.88 29.62 -33.58
CA GLN A 306 0.80 30.39 -34.20
C GLN A 306 0.00 31.23 -33.18
N LEU A 307 -0.19 30.70 -31.96
CA LEU A 307 -0.81 31.40 -30.83
C LEU A 307 0.06 32.52 -30.22
N LEU A 308 1.37 32.44 -30.40
CA LEU A 308 2.33 33.45 -29.92
C LEU A 308 2.41 34.69 -30.82
N ILE A 309 2.11 34.51 -32.12
CA ILE A 309 2.13 35.59 -33.11
C ILE A 309 0.82 36.41 -33.10
N VAL A 310 -0.30 35.78 -32.72
CA VAL A 310 -1.59 36.43 -32.55
C VAL A 310 -1.71 36.88 -31.10
N GLN A 311 -1.39 38.15 -30.79
CA GLN A 311 -1.40 38.74 -29.45
C GLN A 311 -2.79 38.65 -28.75
N GLN A 312 -3.13 37.50 -28.19
CA GLN A 312 -4.32 37.29 -27.34
C GLN A 312 -3.85 36.70 -26.01
N GLY A 313 -4.30 37.28 -24.89
CA GLY A 313 -3.90 36.86 -23.55
C GLY A 313 -4.56 35.55 -23.13
N TYR A 314 -3.85 34.72 -22.36
CA TYR A 314 -4.27 33.38 -21.93
C TYR A 314 -5.62 33.33 -21.18
N PHE A 315 -6.09 34.46 -20.64
CA PHE A 315 -7.34 34.56 -19.88
C PHE A 315 -8.47 35.26 -20.65
N ASP A 316 -8.28 35.57 -21.93
CA ASP A 316 -9.33 36.21 -22.72
C ASP A 316 -10.51 35.26 -22.99
N ALA A 317 -11.72 35.83 -22.95
CA ALA A 317 -12.95 35.06 -23.02
C ALA A 317 -13.16 34.31 -24.37
N SER A 318 -12.47 34.73 -25.43
CA SER A 318 -12.49 34.10 -26.77
C SER A 318 -11.79 32.74 -26.81
N VAL A 319 -10.95 32.42 -25.81
CA VAL A 319 -10.13 31.20 -25.73
C VAL A 319 -10.98 29.92 -25.56
N LYS A 320 -12.21 30.04 -25.07
CA LYS A 320 -13.12 28.89 -24.84
C LYS A 320 -13.58 28.18 -26.11
N GLU A 321 -13.51 28.82 -27.28
CA GLU A 321 -14.00 28.23 -28.53
C GLU A 321 -12.88 27.64 -29.41
N ASN A 322 -11.62 27.78 -29.00
CA ASN A 322 -10.48 27.37 -29.82
C ASN A 322 -10.06 25.92 -29.50
N LEU A 323 -10.52 24.98 -30.32
CA LEU A 323 -10.26 23.53 -30.20
C LEU A 323 -8.77 23.14 -30.15
N LEU A 324 -7.86 23.99 -30.62
CA LEU A 324 -6.43 23.72 -30.67
C LEU A 324 -5.70 23.95 -29.33
N LEU A 325 -6.31 24.62 -28.34
CA LEU A 325 -5.69 24.84 -27.02
C LEU A 325 -5.51 23.56 -26.20
N HIS A 326 -6.23 22.49 -26.52
CA HIS A 326 -6.16 21.25 -25.74
C HIS A 326 -4.88 20.43 -25.97
N LEU A 327 -4.04 20.79 -26.94
CA LEU A 327 -2.75 20.13 -27.18
C LEU A 327 -1.64 20.56 -26.18
N TRP A 328 -1.86 21.62 -25.38
CA TRP A 328 -0.85 22.18 -24.45
C TRP A 328 -0.66 21.42 -23.13
N ARG A 329 -1.47 20.40 -22.82
CA ARG A 329 -1.47 19.77 -21.47
C ARG A 329 -0.18 19.02 -21.10
N TRP A 330 0.82 18.99 -21.98
CA TRP A 330 2.05 18.19 -21.84
C TRP A 330 3.36 18.97 -21.57
N ARG A 331 3.34 20.29 -21.26
CA ARG A 331 4.64 20.98 -20.99
C ARG A 331 4.75 22.06 -19.90
N ALA A 332 3.71 22.44 -19.17
CA ALA A 332 3.83 23.59 -18.25
C ALA A 332 3.45 23.29 -16.79
N LYS A 333 4.39 22.72 -16.02
CA LYS A 333 4.62 23.03 -14.60
C LYS A 333 6.14 22.96 -14.33
N ARG A 334 6.87 23.92 -14.91
CA ARG A 334 8.16 24.41 -14.40
C ARG A 334 8.03 25.93 -14.30
N LEU A 335 7.51 26.37 -13.16
CA LEU A 335 8.09 27.39 -12.30
C LEU A 335 7.81 26.92 -10.87
#